data_AF-A0A970K1S7-F1
#
_entry.id   AF-A0A970K1S7-F1
#
_cell.length_a   1.000
_cell.length_b   1.000
_cell.length_c   1.000
_cell.angle_alpha   90.00
_cell.angle_beta   90.00
_cell.angle_gamma   90.00
#
_symmetry.space_group_name_H-M   'P 1'
#
loop_
_entity.id
_entity.type
_entity.pdbx_description
1 polymer ?
#
loop_
_entity_poly.entity_id
_entity_poly.type
_entity_poly.pdbx_seq_one_letter_code
_entity_poly.pdbx_strand_id
1 'polypeptide(L)'
;MTRRERVIAALTHQNVHPVPFSVDFTQQERARVAAFLGDDHFTDEINNHISSAYYDGHLWEIKPDFWQDDFGVCWNRTGADKDIGVIAGLLIPEPDLSAYRFPEIDTAQIHHEYQALMARKNDTFKMGSIGFSLFERAWTLRGMENLLMDMVLNPDFVDQLFQAILEYNSAILEIALDIYQTVQPEIYDLPLIKKEYGRDLSFWGGISTQRLLPFATPDEVRRVTQETLHIMGEGGGYIAAPTHAIPGDVPPENVLAMLEVLQRQT
;
A
#
# COMPACT_ATOMS: atom_id res chain seq x y z
N MET A 1 4.95 -19.35 -18.19
CA MET A 1 5.57 -18.31 -17.35
C MET A 1 4.97 -18.43 -15.96
N THR A 2 5.79 -18.58 -14.93
CA THR A 2 5.37 -18.57 -13.53
C THR A 2 4.86 -17.18 -13.13
N ARG A 3 4.15 -17.05 -12.00
CA ARG A 3 3.71 -15.75 -11.49
C ARG A 3 4.90 -14.80 -11.24
N ARG A 4 5.99 -15.32 -10.68
CA ARG A 4 7.25 -14.60 -10.46
C ARG A 4 7.88 -14.13 -11.76
N GLU A 5 8.01 -15.02 -12.75
CA GLU A 5 8.58 -14.66 -14.06
C GLU A 5 7.76 -13.56 -14.74
N ARG A 6 6.42 -13.61 -14.60
CA ARG A 6 5.50 -12.60 -15.14
C ARG A 6 5.69 -11.24 -14.49
N VAL A 7 5.82 -11.20 -13.17
CA VAL A 7 6.13 -9.96 -12.46
C VAL A 7 7.51 -9.43 -12.86
N ILE A 8 8.54 -10.26 -12.96
CA ILE A 8 9.88 -9.81 -13.39
C ILE A 8 9.87 -9.29 -14.83
N ALA A 9 9.19 -9.99 -15.73
CA ALA A 9 9.05 -9.55 -17.12
C ALA A 9 8.33 -8.19 -17.19
N ALA A 10 7.28 -7.98 -16.38
CA ALA A 10 6.66 -6.67 -16.23
C ALA A 10 7.68 -5.66 -15.67
N LEU A 11 8.31 -5.90 -14.53
CA LEU A 11 9.28 -4.96 -13.93
C LEU A 11 10.48 -4.61 -14.83
N THR A 12 10.80 -5.48 -15.80
CA THR A 12 11.87 -5.25 -16.79
C THR A 12 11.35 -4.71 -18.13
N HIS A 13 10.15 -4.12 -18.13
CA HIS A 13 9.54 -3.44 -19.28
C HIS A 13 9.34 -4.36 -20.51
N GLN A 14 9.06 -5.64 -20.27
CA GLN A 14 8.66 -6.56 -21.32
C GLN A 14 7.13 -6.56 -21.43
N ASN A 15 6.59 -6.68 -22.64
CA ASN A 15 5.16 -6.91 -22.83
C ASN A 15 4.80 -8.31 -22.32
N VAL A 16 3.90 -8.38 -21.34
CA VAL A 16 3.49 -9.64 -20.72
C VAL A 16 1.97 -9.76 -20.71
N HIS A 17 1.45 -10.87 -21.23
CA HIS A 17 0.04 -11.23 -21.15
C HIS A 17 -0.13 -12.62 -20.49
N PRO A 18 -1.10 -12.78 -19.57
CA PRO A 18 -1.83 -11.70 -18.90
C PRO A 18 -0.89 -10.81 -18.05
N VAL A 19 -1.31 -9.57 -17.77
CA VAL A 19 -0.61 -8.61 -16.90
C VAL A 19 -0.63 -9.15 -15.46
N PRO A 20 0.50 -9.13 -14.72
CA PRO A 20 0.50 -9.56 -13.32
C PRO A 20 -0.36 -8.65 -12.46
N PHE A 21 -1.04 -9.22 -11.46
CA PHE A 21 -1.88 -8.47 -10.53
C PHE A 21 -1.72 -8.92 -9.07
N SER A 22 -2.05 -8.03 -8.14
CA SER A 22 -2.13 -8.30 -6.70
C SER A 22 -3.29 -7.52 -6.07
N VAL A 23 -4.10 -8.18 -5.24
CA VAL A 23 -5.27 -7.60 -4.57
C VAL A 23 -5.24 -7.93 -3.08
N ASP A 24 -5.37 -6.91 -2.24
CA ASP A 24 -5.42 -6.99 -0.77
C ASP A 24 -6.65 -6.24 -0.21
N PHE A 25 -7.07 -6.59 1.00
CA PHE A 25 -8.30 -6.10 1.65
C PHE A 25 -8.02 -5.59 3.06
N THR A 26 -8.80 -4.62 3.54
CA THR A 26 -8.89 -4.37 4.99
C THR A 26 -9.54 -5.57 5.69
N GLN A 27 -9.37 -5.69 7.01
CA GLN A 27 -9.97 -6.82 7.75
C GLN A 27 -11.49 -6.78 7.66
N GLN A 28 -12.07 -5.58 7.74
CA GLN A 28 -13.52 -5.37 7.66
C GLN A 28 -14.06 -5.79 6.30
N GLU A 29 -13.40 -5.38 5.21
CA GLU A 29 -13.88 -5.70 3.87
C GLU A 29 -13.69 -7.19 3.54
N ARG A 30 -12.57 -7.79 3.96
CA ARG A 30 -12.38 -9.24 3.86
C ARG A 30 -13.54 -10.00 4.51
N ALA A 31 -13.95 -9.62 5.71
CA ALA A 31 -15.06 -10.25 6.41
C ALA A 31 -16.40 -10.07 5.69
N ARG A 32 -16.64 -8.89 5.09
CA ARG A 32 -17.84 -8.62 4.30
C ARG A 32 -17.91 -9.47 3.03
N VAL A 33 -16.82 -9.55 2.26
CA VAL A 33 -16.76 -10.35 1.03
C VAL A 33 -16.89 -11.84 1.35
N ALA A 34 -16.22 -12.32 2.40
CA ALA A 34 -16.35 -13.70 2.86
C ALA A 34 -17.80 -14.06 3.22
N ALA A 35 -18.48 -13.18 3.96
CA ALA A 35 -19.89 -13.37 4.32
C ALA A 35 -20.83 -13.35 3.10
N PHE A 36 -20.55 -12.49 2.12
CA PHE A 36 -21.33 -12.43 0.88
C PHE A 36 -21.18 -13.69 0.02
N LEU A 37 -19.96 -14.21 -0.09
CA LEU A 37 -19.65 -15.43 -0.85
C LEU A 37 -20.01 -16.72 -0.10
N GLY A 38 -20.12 -16.66 1.23
CA GLY A 38 -20.20 -17.84 2.08
C GLY A 38 -18.89 -18.63 2.11
N ASP A 39 -17.73 -17.96 1.96
CA ASP A 39 -16.41 -18.56 1.89
C ASP A 39 -15.35 -17.69 2.59
N ASP A 40 -14.84 -18.16 3.73
CA ASP A 40 -13.78 -17.49 4.51
C ASP A 40 -12.37 -17.62 3.88
N HIS A 41 -12.24 -18.50 2.89
CA HIS A 41 -10.99 -18.82 2.19
C HIS A 41 -10.91 -18.24 0.77
N PHE A 42 -11.88 -17.39 0.37
CA PHE A 42 -11.94 -16.84 -1.00
C PHE A 42 -10.64 -16.15 -1.45
N THR A 43 -9.85 -15.62 -0.50
CA THR A 43 -8.55 -14.98 -0.77
C THR A 43 -7.52 -15.94 -1.34
N ASP A 44 -7.61 -17.24 -1.04
CA ASP A 44 -6.72 -18.28 -1.54
C ASP A 44 -6.92 -18.51 -3.07
N GLU A 45 -8.13 -18.22 -3.56
CA GLU A 45 -8.52 -18.40 -4.97
C GLU A 45 -8.29 -17.15 -5.83
N ILE A 46 -7.88 -16.02 -5.24
CA ILE A 46 -7.61 -14.77 -5.97
C ILE A 46 -6.47 -14.94 -6.98
N ASN A 47 -5.54 -15.86 -6.72
CA ASN A 47 -4.37 -16.14 -7.56
C ASN A 47 -3.42 -14.92 -7.71
N ASN A 48 -3.21 -14.17 -6.61
CA ASN A 48 -2.24 -13.06 -6.55
C ASN A 48 -0.86 -13.47 -7.09
N HIS A 49 -0.24 -12.55 -7.84
CA HIS A 49 1.10 -12.73 -8.41
C HIS A 49 2.21 -12.33 -7.45
N ILE A 50 1.89 -11.51 -6.45
CA ILE A 50 2.81 -11.05 -5.42
C ILE A 50 2.45 -11.69 -4.08
N SER A 51 3.48 -12.01 -3.31
CA SER A 51 3.37 -12.19 -1.87
C SER A 51 4.23 -11.16 -1.20
N SER A 52 3.62 -10.40 -0.29
CA SER A 52 4.28 -9.30 0.40
C SER A 52 4.55 -9.67 1.85
N ALA A 53 5.61 -9.07 2.41
CA ALA A 53 5.80 -8.92 3.84
C ALA A 53 5.91 -7.41 4.11
N TYR A 54 4.98 -6.90 4.91
CA TYR A 54 4.98 -5.51 5.35
C TYR A 54 5.67 -5.41 6.70
N TYR A 55 6.59 -4.46 6.82
CA TYR A 55 7.13 -4.04 8.10
C TYR A 55 6.50 -2.69 8.46
N ASP A 56 5.49 -2.74 9.33
CA ASP A 56 4.77 -1.56 9.84
C ASP A 56 5.19 -1.23 11.29
N GLY A 57 6.17 -1.97 11.81
CA GLY A 57 6.53 -1.96 13.23
C GLY A 57 5.61 -2.81 14.11
N HIS A 58 5.86 -2.79 15.40
CA HIS A 58 5.00 -3.38 16.41
C HIS A 58 3.89 -2.43 16.83
N LEU A 59 2.79 -3.02 17.28
CA LEU A 59 1.65 -2.28 17.81
C LEU A 59 1.15 -2.98 19.09
N TRP A 60 1.09 -2.23 20.18
CA TRP A 60 0.65 -2.75 21.50
C TRP A 60 -0.61 -2.05 21.97
N GLU A 61 -1.62 -2.82 22.39
CA GLU A 61 -2.79 -2.25 23.05
C GLU A 61 -2.40 -1.75 24.45
N ILE A 62 -2.45 -0.43 24.64
CA ILE A 62 -2.09 0.22 25.92
C ILE A 62 -3.29 0.39 26.84
N LYS A 63 -4.50 0.41 26.27
CA LYS A 63 -5.81 0.35 26.95
C LYS A 63 -6.88 0.01 25.90
N PRO A 64 -8.10 -0.41 26.27
CA PRO A 64 -9.11 -0.83 25.31
C PRO A 64 -9.28 0.15 24.15
N ASP A 65 -9.11 -0.34 22.92
CA ASP A 65 -9.19 0.41 21.65
C ASP A 65 -8.13 1.52 21.45
N PHE A 66 -7.09 1.55 22.27
CA PHE A 66 -5.94 2.45 22.10
C PHE A 66 -4.65 1.67 21.99
N TRP A 67 -3.91 1.94 20.94
CA TRP A 67 -2.75 1.18 20.54
C TRP A 67 -1.54 2.10 20.38
N GLN A 68 -0.36 1.66 20.76
CA GLN A 68 0.88 2.44 20.60
C GLN A 68 1.82 1.72 19.63
N ASP A 69 2.41 2.45 18.68
CA ASP A 69 3.41 1.92 17.76
C ASP A 69 4.85 2.10 18.27
N ASP A 70 5.82 1.52 17.57
CA ASP A 70 7.26 1.64 17.89
C ASP A 70 7.76 3.08 17.99
N PHE A 71 7.16 3.99 17.22
CA PHE A 71 7.52 5.41 17.20
C PHE A 71 6.96 6.15 18.43
N GLY A 72 6.12 5.49 19.23
CA GLY A 72 5.44 6.02 20.40
C GLY A 72 4.08 6.63 20.08
N VAL A 73 3.62 6.59 18.83
CA VAL A 73 2.35 7.21 18.41
C VAL A 73 1.21 6.40 18.98
N CYS A 74 0.27 7.09 19.65
CA CYS A 74 -0.93 6.47 20.18
C CYS A 74 -2.08 6.59 19.17
N TRP A 75 -2.72 5.49 18.86
CA TRP A 75 -3.79 5.31 17.88
C TRP A 75 -5.10 4.99 18.60
N ASN A 76 -6.09 5.87 18.47
CA ASN A 76 -7.44 5.68 18.94
C ASN A 76 -8.30 5.00 17.87
N ARG A 77 -8.74 3.77 18.14
CA ARG A 77 -9.57 2.93 17.26
C ARG A 77 -11.00 2.78 17.74
N THR A 78 -11.46 3.63 18.66
CA THR A 78 -12.87 3.65 19.13
C THR A 78 -13.87 4.13 18.07
N GLY A 79 -13.37 4.74 16.98
CA GLY A 79 -14.17 5.33 15.92
C GLY A 79 -14.63 4.33 14.85
N ALA A 80 -14.98 4.88 13.68
CA ALA A 80 -15.40 4.08 12.52
C ALA A 80 -14.24 3.28 11.90
N ASP A 81 -13.04 3.86 11.88
CA ASP A 81 -11.83 3.16 11.44
C ASP A 81 -11.21 2.41 12.64
N LYS A 82 -11.39 1.09 12.63
CA LYS A 82 -10.80 0.16 13.60
C LYS A 82 -9.52 -0.50 13.09
N ASP A 83 -9.19 -0.31 11.81
CA ASP A 83 -8.03 -0.94 11.18
C ASP A 83 -6.77 -0.12 11.45
N ILE A 84 -6.83 1.20 11.27
CA ILE A 84 -5.72 2.12 11.53
C ILE A 84 -6.00 2.97 12.77
N GLY A 85 -7.14 3.68 12.79
CA GLY A 85 -7.52 4.60 13.87
C GLY A 85 -7.01 6.02 13.66
N VAL A 86 -7.25 6.90 14.63
CA VAL A 86 -6.81 8.30 14.61
C VAL A 86 -5.75 8.56 15.67
N ILE A 87 -4.76 9.41 15.39
CA ILE A 87 -3.72 9.72 16.39
C ILE A 87 -4.32 10.43 17.61
N ALA A 88 -3.81 10.07 18.78
CA ALA A 88 -4.23 10.58 20.07
C ALA A 88 -3.04 11.21 20.79
N GLY A 89 -2.87 12.53 20.57
CA GLY A 89 -1.72 13.29 21.07
C GLY A 89 -0.65 13.47 19.98
N LEU A 90 0.31 14.36 20.27
CA LEU A 90 1.42 14.70 19.37
C LEU A 90 2.73 14.37 20.07
N LEU A 91 3.65 13.72 19.36
CA LEU A 91 5.00 13.47 19.86
C LEU A 91 5.95 14.64 19.59
N ILE A 92 5.65 15.42 18.56
CA ILE A 92 6.38 16.63 18.19
C ILE A 92 5.39 17.81 18.24
N PRO A 93 5.07 18.34 19.45
CA PRO A 93 4.06 19.39 19.59
C PRO A 93 4.51 20.75 19.04
N GLU A 94 5.82 21.04 19.10
CA GLU A 94 6.46 22.23 18.55
C GLU A 94 7.30 21.82 17.32
N PRO A 95 7.59 22.73 16.36
CA PRO A 95 8.43 22.45 15.19
C PRO A 95 9.92 22.33 15.56
N ASP A 96 10.23 21.39 16.46
CA ASP A 96 11.55 21.07 16.96
C ASP A 96 11.68 19.55 17.17
N LEU A 97 12.67 18.95 16.49
CA LEU A 97 13.01 17.53 16.59
C LEU A 97 13.91 17.20 17.79
N SER A 98 14.47 18.19 18.48
CA SER A 98 15.51 18.00 19.48
C SER A 98 15.10 17.09 20.65
N ALA A 99 13.80 17.06 20.97
CA ALA A 99 13.22 16.25 22.03
C ALA A 99 12.75 14.86 21.57
N TYR A 100 12.57 14.63 20.26
CA TYR A 100 12.09 13.37 19.72
C TYR A 100 13.27 12.48 19.30
N ARG A 101 13.13 11.17 19.51
CA ARG A 101 14.09 10.16 19.05
C ARG A 101 13.33 9.10 18.30
N PHE A 102 13.79 8.81 17.09
CA PHE A 102 13.28 7.69 16.31
C PHE A 102 13.62 6.38 17.02
N PRO A 103 12.74 5.37 16.93
CA PRO A 103 13.00 4.07 17.53
C PRO A 103 14.20 3.39 16.88
N GLU A 104 14.75 2.39 17.56
CA GLU A 104 15.70 1.48 16.93
C GLU A 104 14.95 0.53 15.98
N ILE A 105 15.57 0.20 14.85
CA ILE A 105 15.00 -0.71 13.86
C ILE A 105 15.09 -2.14 14.39
N ASP A 106 13.95 -2.83 14.50
CA ASP A 106 13.89 -4.24 14.86
C ASP A 106 14.30 -5.13 13.67
N THR A 107 15.61 -5.21 13.44
CA THR A 107 16.20 -6.04 12.38
C THR A 107 15.86 -7.52 12.53
N ALA A 108 15.60 -8.02 13.75
CA ALA A 108 15.26 -9.41 13.97
C ALA A 108 13.85 -9.71 13.46
N GLN A 109 12.88 -8.82 13.71
CA GLN A 109 11.54 -8.93 13.16
C GLN A 109 11.54 -8.84 11.63
N ILE A 110 12.25 -7.87 11.05
CA ILE A 110 12.35 -7.73 9.58
C ILE A 110 12.89 -9.02 8.96
N HIS A 111 13.97 -9.58 9.52
CA HIS A 111 14.50 -10.86 9.06
C HIS A 111 13.51 -12.01 9.23
N HIS A 112 12.77 -12.06 10.34
CA HIS A 112 11.76 -13.09 10.58
C HIS A 112 10.67 -13.06 9.50
N GLU A 113 10.09 -11.89 9.25
CA GLU A 113 9.04 -11.71 8.25
C GLU A 113 9.53 -12.06 6.84
N TYR A 114 10.75 -11.68 6.51
CA TYR A 114 11.31 -11.97 5.19
C TYR A 114 11.68 -13.44 5.04
N GLN A 115 12.22 -14.08 6.08
CA GLN A 115 12.43 -15.53 6.08
C GLN A 115 11.11 -16.29 5.94
N ALA A 116 10.06 -15.87 6.64
CA ALA A 116 8.73 -16.44 6.52
C ALA A 116 8.18 -16.27 5.09
N LEU A 117 8.36 -15.10 4.49
CA LEU A 117 7.98 -14.84 3.09
C LEU A 117 8.74 -15.73 2.10
N MET A 118 10.06 -15.88 2.29
CA MET A 118 10.92 -16.74 1.45
C MET A 118 10.61 -18.23 1.63
N ALA A 119 10.16 -18.65 2.81
CA ALA A 119 9.79 -20.04 3.09
C ALA A 119 8.51 -20.49 2.37
N ARG A 120 7.66 -19.55 1.91
CA ARG A 120 6.44 -19.87 1.15
C ARG A 120 6.79 -20.49 -0.21
N LYS A 121 6.65 -21.81 -0.31
CA LYS A 121 6.89 -22.62 -1.54
C LYS A 121 5.78 -22.46 -2.58
N ASN A 122 5.62 -21.25 -3.09
CA ASN A 122 4.78 -20.94 -4.24
C ASN A 122 5.57 -20.13 -5.26
N ASP A 123 5.02 -19.97 -6.45
CA ASP A 123 5.70 -19.32 -7.58
C ASP A 123 5.45 -17.80 -7.64
N THR A 124 5.02 -17.16 -6.55
CA THR A 124 4.76 -15.72 -6.51
C THR A 124 6.06 -14.91 -6.49
N PHE A 125 5.99 -13.69 -7.00
CA PHE A 125 7.01 -12.68 -6.76
C PHE A 125 6.99 -12.30 -5.28
N LYS A 126 8.16 -12.25 -4.64
CA LYS A 126 8.29 -11.91 -3.23
C LYS A 126 8.67 -10.45 -3.10
N MET A 127 7.99 -9.73 -2.23
CA MET A 127 8.21 -8.31 -2.04
C MET A 127 8.23 -7.94 -0.56
N GLY A 128 9.26 -7.20 -0.16
CA GLY A 128 9.29 -6.49 1.11
C GLY A 128 8.68 -5.11 0.94
N SER A 129 7.96 -4.62 1.95
CA SER A 129 7.39 -3.27 1.95
C SER A 129 7.48 -2.66 3.34
N ILE A 130 7.57 -1.33 3.38
CA ILE A 130 7.51 -0.54 4.61
C ILE A 130 6.23 0.27 4.60
N GLY A 131 5.45 0.22 5.68
CA GLY A 131 4.26 1.07 5.84
C GLY A 131 4.58 2.38 6.55
N PHE A 132 3.61 3.32 6.50
CA PHE A 132 3.67 4.63 7.16
C PHE A 132 5.00 5.35 6.93
N SER A 133 5.23 5.76 5.68
CA SER A 133 6.50 6.34 5.24
C SER A 133 6.38 7.83 4.89
N LEU A 134 7.49 8.57 4.98
CA LEU A 134 7.61 10.00 4.66
C LEU A 134 6.46 10.85 5.22
N PHE A 135 5.54 11.29 4.35
CA PHE A 135 4.43 12.14 4.74
C PHE A 135 3.54 11.49 5.80
N GLU A 136 3.28 10.18 5.67
CA GLU A 136 2.44 9.44 6.62
C GLU A 136 3.07 9.40 8.00
N ARG A 137 4.37 9.12 8.06
CA ARG A 137 5.10 9.15 9.33
C ARG A 137 5.16 10.56 9.90
N ALA A 138 5.33 11.57 9.08
CA ALA A 138 5.42 12.94 9.55
C ALA A 138 4.11 13.42 10.18
N TRP A 139 2.96 13.20 9.53
CA TRP A 139 1.69 13.67 10.08
C TRP A 139 1.29 12.89 11.33
N THR A 140 1.71 11.63 11.49
CA THR A 140 1.43 10.86 12.72
C THR A 140 2.23 11.37 13.92
N LEU A 141 3.43 11.91 13.71
CA LEU A 141 4.26 12.50 14.77
C LEU A 141 3.87 13.94 15.12
N ARG A 142 3.57 14.75 14.09
CA ARG A 142 3.38 16.22 14.17
C ARG A 142 1.92 16.66 14.21
N GLY A 143 1.02 15.80 13.74
CA GLY A 143 -0.37 16.13 13.43
C GLY A 143 -0.51 16.71 12.02
N MET A 144 -1.59 16.33 11.32
CA MET A 144 -1.83 16.73 9.92
C MET A 144 -1.88 18.26 9.75
N GLU A 145 -2.72 18.94 10.52
CA GLU A 145 -2.92 20.39 10.42
C GLU A 145 -1.62 21.15 10.67
N ASN A 146 -0.90 20.75 11.71
CA ASN A 146 0.38 21.32 12.09
C ASN A 146 1.45 21.10 11.02
N LEU A 147 1.59 19.88 10.50
CA LEU A 147 2.55 19.57 9.44
C LEU A 147 2.28 20.43 8.19
N LEU A 148 1.00 20.54 7.78
CA LEU A 148 0.61 21.35 6.62
C LEU A 148 0.88 22.85 6.85
N MET A 149 0.67 23.36 8.07
CA MET A 149 1.05 24.74 8.40
C MET A 149 2.58 24.92 8.38
N ASP A 150 3.33 23.96 8.92
CA ASP A 150 4.79 24.03 8.98
C ASP A 150 5.44 23.96 7.60
N MET A 151 4.80 23.33 6.61
CA MET A 151 5.27 23.38 5.20
C MET A 151 5.39 24.82 4.67
N VAL A 152 4.61 25.76 5.23
CA VAL A 152 4.68 27.18 4.86
C VAL A 152 5.46 27.99 5.89
N LEU A 153 5.24 27.73 7.18
CA LEU A 153 5.75 28.57 8.26
C LEU A 153 7.14 28.15 8.74
N ASN A 154 7.48 26.86 8.68
CA ASN A 154 8.69 26.27 9.22
C ASN A 154 9.31 25.22 8.26
N PRO A 155 9.61 25.60 6.98
CA PRO A 155 10.07 24.64 5.98
C PRO A 155 11.35 23.91 6.37
N ASP A 156 12.30 24.59 7.03
CA ASP A 156 13.55 23.97 7.50
C ASP A 156 13.31 22.83 8.50
N PHE A 157 12.27 22.94 9.34
CA PHE A 157 11.89 21.86 10.26
C PHE A 157 11.26 20.69 9.51
N VAL A 158 10.41 20.97 8.52
CA VAL A 158 9.78 19.92 7.69
C VAL A 158 10.84 19.15 6.92
N ASP A 159 11.83 19.84 6.33
CA ASP A 159 12.95 19.21 5.63
C ASP A 159 13.75 18.31 6.57
N GLN A 160 14.05 18.77 7.80
CA GLN A 160 14.74 17.95 8.80
C GLN A 160 13.91 16.72 9.21
N LEU A 161 12.60 16.88 9.38
CA LEU A 161 11.71 15.78 9.76
C LEU A 161 11.65 14.74 8.64
N PHE A 162 11.46 15.16 7.39
CA PHE A 162 11.43 14.26 6.24
C PHE A 162 12.79 13.59 6.01
N GLN A 163 13.89 14.31 6.20
CA GLN A 163 15.23 13.74 6.11
C GLN A 163 15.45 12.65 7.18
N ALA A 164 15.05 12.89 8.43
CA ALA A 164 15.16 11.89 9.49
C ALA A 164 14.32 10.63 9.22
N ILE A 165 13.09 10.82 8.71
CA ILE A 165 12.23 9.70 8.29
C ILE A 165 12.86 8.95 7.11
N LEU A 166 13.41 9.67 6.13
CA LEU A 166 14.07 9.07 4.98
C LEU A 166 15.29 8.25 5.40
N GLU A 167 16.10 8.74 6.34
CA GLU A 167 17.26 8.01 6.87
C GLU A 167 16.83 6.73 7.59
N TYR A 168 15.78 6.81 8.43
CA TYR A 168 15.18 5.64 9.08
C TYR A 168 14.69 4.61 8.05
N ASN A 169 13.96 5.06 7.04
CA ASN A 169 13.47 4.20 5.97
C ASN A 169 14.59 3.60 5.14
N SER A 170 15.63 4.38 4.82
CA SER A 170 16.77 3.92 4.03
C SER A 170 17.51 2.80 4.75
N ALA A 171 17.66 2.89 6.07
CA ALA A 171 18.25 1.81 6.86
C ALA A 171 17.42 0.52 6.83
N ILE A 172 16.08 0.61 6.70
CA ILE A 172 15.22 -0.56 6.46
C ILE A 172 15.35 -1.04 5.01
N LEU A 173 15.42 -0.13 4.03
CA LEU A 173 15.49 -0.47 2.60
C LEU A 173 16.85 -1.04 2.18
N GLU A 174 17.95 -0.67 2.84
CA GLU A 174 19.26 -1.33 2.70
C GLU A 174 19.20 -2.83 3.05
N ILE A 175 18.16 -3.23 3.80
CA ILE A 175 17.86 -4.63 4.14
C ILE A 175 16.90 -5.25 3.09
N ALA A 176 16.21 -4.47 2.23
CA ALA A 176 14.86 -4.81 1.76
C ALA A 176 14.34 -4.45 0.34
N LEU A 177 15.14 -3.95 -0.63
CA LEU A 177 14.81 -3.80 -2.09
C LEU A 177 14.08 -2.53 -2.62
N ASP A 178 14.14 -2.42 -3.97
CA ASP A 178 13.94 -1.32 -4.93
C ASP A 178 12.55 -1.24 -5.65
N ILE A 179 11.43 -1.00 -4.97
CA ILE A 179 10.11 -0.79 -5.65
C ILE A 179 9.34 0.40 -5.08
N TYR A 180 8.79 1.26 -5.95
CA TYR A 180 7.90 2.37 -5.59
C TYR A 180 6.42 1.97 -5.69
N GLN A 181 5.70 1.99 -4.56
CA GLN A 181 4.27 1.75 -4.47
C GLN A 181 3.51 3.10 -4.38
N THR A 182 2.28 3.16 -4.93
CA THR A 182 1.22 4.22 -4.82
C THR A 182 0.87 4.98 -6.11
N VAL A 183 0.43 4.27 -7.16
CA VAL A 183 -0.17 4.93 -8.34
C VAL A 183 -1.69 5.12 -8.15
N GLN A 184 -2.07 6.37 -7.86
CA GLN A 184 -3.45 6.86 -7.67
C GLN A 184 -4.00 7.53 -8.94
N PRO A 185 -5.00 6.96 -9.64
CA PRO A 185 -5.56 7.55 -10.87
C PRO A 185 -6.20 8.93 -10.68
N GLU A 186 -6.62 9.26 -9.47
CA GLU A 186 -7.23 10.57 -9.16
C GLU A 186 -6.21 11.70 -9.10
N ILE A 187 -4.95 11.38 -8.80
CA ILE A 187 -3.85 12.33 -8.68
C ILE A 187 -3.04 12.38 -9.97
N TYR A 188 -2.95 11.25 -10.67
CA TYR A 188 -2.09 11.09 -11.83
C TYR A 188 -2.88 10.86 -13.12
N ASP A 189 -2.49 11.57 -14.18
CA ASP A 189 -2.85 11.20 -15.55
C ASP A 189 -2.05 9.95 -15.93
N LEU A 190 -2.72 8.78 -15.90
CA LEU A 190 -2.11 7.47 -16.13
C LEU A 190 -1.34 7.40 -17.46
N PRO A 191 -1.91 7.80 -18.64
CA PRO A 191 -1.15 7.92 -19.88
C PRO A 191 0.10 8.81 -19.78
N LEU A 192 0.00 9.96 -19.11
CA LEU A 192 1.11 10.90 -19.00
C LEU A 192 2.25 10.34 -18.14
N ILE A 193 1.96 9.82 -16.94
CA ILE A 193 3.00 9.24 -16.06
C ILE A 193 3.65 8.02 -16.71
N LYS A 194 2.88 7.24 -17.47
CA LYS A 194 3.38 6.09 -18.21
C LYS A 194 4.35 6.51 -19.29
N LYS A 195 4.01 7.57 -20.03
CA LYS A 195 4.88 8.15 -21.06
C LYS A 195 6.14 8.78 -20.49
N GLU A 196 6.05 9.53 -19.40
CA GLU A 196 7.17 10.30 -18.85
C GLU A 196 8.14 9.46 -18.03
N TYR A 197 7.63 8.54 -17.20
CA TYR A 197 8.44 7.81 -16.22
C TYR A 197 8.41 6.30 -16.41
N GLY A 198 7.50 5.76 -17.22
CA GLY A 198 7.33 4.32 -17.42
C GLY A 198 8.47 3.61 -18.15
N ARG A 199 9.58 4.30 -18.47
CA ARG A 199 10.85 3.71 -18.92
C ARG A 199 11.81 3.44 -17.76
N ASP A 200 11.75 4.27 -16.72
CA ASP A 200 12.71 4.31 -15.63
C ASP A 200 12.09 3.83 -14.30
N LEU A 201 10.74 3.82 -14.19
CA LEU A 201 9.98 3.35 -13.04
C LEU A 201 8.96 2.27 -13.43
N SER A 202 8.81 1.28 -12.55
CA SER A 202 7.70 0.33 -12.59
C SER A 202 6.56 0.80 -11.68
N PHE A 203 5.32 0.63 -12.14
CA PHE A 203 4.13 1.11 -11.47
C PHE A 203 3.32 -0.04 -10.85
N TRP A 204 2.83 0.18 -9.63
CA TRP A 204 1.95 -0.77 -8.93
C TRP A 204 0.75 -0.04 -8.32
N GLY A 205 -0.47 -0.46 -8.68
CA GLY A 205 -1.72 0.22 -8.34
C GLY A 205 -2.58 0.46 -9.57
N GLY A 206 -3.25 1.62 -9.64
CA GLY A 206 -3.96 2.08 -10.85
C GLY A 206 -5.46 1.82 -10.90
N ILE A 207 -6.04 1.04 -9.97
CA ILE A 207 -7.50 0.86 -9.87
C ILE A 207 -8.03 1.64 -8.67
N SER A 208 -8.94 2.58 -8.92
CA SER A 208 -9.44 3.55 -7.92
C SER A 208 -10.24 2.89 -6.80
N THR A 209 -9.77 3.04 -5.56
CA THR A 209 -10.50 2.64 -4.35
C THR A 209 -11.41 3.74 -3.79
N GLN A 210 -11.31 4.97 -4.30
CA GLN A 210 -12.05 6.12 -3.76
C GLN A 210 -13.25 6.55 -4.60
N ARG A 211 -13.23 6.26 -5.92
CA ARG A 211 -14.28 6.69 -6.84
C ARG A 211 -14.89 5.53 -7.60
N LEU A 212 -14.05 4.74 -8.26
CA LEU A 212 -14.52 3.65 -9.12
C LEU A 212 -15.14 2.54 -8.27
N LEU A 213 -14.36 1.94 -7.38
CA LEU A 213 -14.82 0.78 -6.62
C LEU A 213 -16.02 1.08 -5.69
N PRO A 214 -16.09 2.21 -4.96
CA PRO A 214 -17.23 2.46 -4.07
C PRO A 214 -18.53 2.85 -4.78
N PHE A 215 -18.45 3.55 -5.93
CA PHE A 215 -19.61 4.26 -6.48
C PHE A 215 -20.03 3.87 -7.89
N ALA A 216 -19.16 3.20 -8.66
CA ALA A 216 -19.50 2.80 -10.03
C ALA A 216 -20.38 1.54 -10.05
N THR A 217 -20.97 1.27 -11.22
CA THR A 217 -21.66 -0.01 -11.46
C THR A 217 -20.64 -1.13 -11.74
N PRO A 218 -20.97 -2.41 -11.49
CA PRO A 218 -20.08 -3.53 -11.82
C PRO A 218 -19.59 -3.51 -13.28
N ASP A 219 -20.44 -3.14 -14.24
CA ASP A 219 -20.06 -3.08 -15.65
C ASP A 219 -19.08 -1.93 -15.94
N GLU A 220 -19.24 -0.80 -15.25
CA GLU A 220 -18.29 0.29 -15.33
C GLU A 220 -16.96 -0.06 -14.66
N VAL A 221 -16.97 -0.77 -13.53
CA VAL A 221 -15.76 -1.31 -12.90
C VAL A 221 -15.02 -2.23 -13.87
N ARG A 222 -15.73 -3.14 -14.57
CA ARG A 222 -15.10 -4.02 -15.57
C ARG A 222 -14.43 -3.20 -16.67
N ARG A 223 -15.18 -2.27 -17.28
CA ARG A 223 -14.70 -1.44 -18.39
C ARG A 223 -13.46 -0.62 -18.00
N VAL A 224 -13.53 0.10 -16.88
CA VAL A 224 -12.41 0.95 -16.44
C VAL A 224 -11.20 0.11 -16.03
N THR A 225 -11.40 -1.04 -15.39
CA THR A 225 -10.30 -1.97 -15.08
C THR A 225 -9.60 -2.46 -16.35
N GLN A 226 -10.37 -2.80 -17.40
CA GLN A 226 -9.82 -3.19 -18.72
C GLN A 226 -9.04 -2.05 -19.38
N GLU A 227 -9.58 -0.82 -19.33
CA GLU A 227 -8.91 0.37 -19.86
C GLU A 227 -7.59 0.65 -19.14
N THR A 228 -7.59 0.60 -17.79
CA THR A 228 -6.37 0.76 -16.99
C THR A 228 -5.32 -0.29 -17.35
N LEU A 229 -5.71 -1.56 -17.48
CA LEU A 229 -4.81 -2.64 -17.90
C LEU A 229 -4.20 -2.36 -19.28
N HIS A 230 -5.01 -1.89 -20.23
CA HIS A 230 -4.55 -1.57 -21.58
C HIS A 230 -3.54 -0.41 -21.59
N ILE A 231 -3.86 0.69 -20.90
CA ILE A 231 -3.02 1.89 -20.86
C ILE A 231 -1.70 1.61 -20.11
N MET A 232 -1.79 1.05 -18.91
CA MET A 232 -0.64 0.93 -18.02
C MET A 232 0.23 -0.29 -18.35
N GLY A 233 -0.36 -1.34 -18.91
CA GLY A 233 0.34 -2.56 -19.31
C GLY A 233 1.18 -2.43 -20.58
N GLU A 234 0.93 -1.40 -21.41
CA GLU A 234 1.71 -1.16 -22.63
C GLU A 234 3.20 -0.95 -22.31
N GLY A 235 4.08 -1.70 -22.96
CA GLY A 235 5.53 -1.60 -22.76
C GLY A 235 6.05 -2.20 -21.45
N GLY A 236 5.27 -3.06 -20.78
CA GLY A 236 5.63 -3.65 -19.49
C GLY A 236 5.65 -2.61 -18.37
N GLY A 237 6.37 -2.83 -17.28
CA GLY A 237 6.56 -1.89 -16.18
C GLY A 237 5.32 -1.62 -15.32
N TYR A 238 4.34 -2.53 -15.31
CA TYR A 238 3.08 -2.34 -14.57
C TYR A 238 2.60 -3.63 -13.90
N ILE A 239 2.13 -3.47 -12.66
CA ILE A 239 1.48 -4.48 -11.84
C ILE A 239 0.12 -3.94 -11.46
N ALA A 240 -0.94 -4.59 -11.93
CA ALA A 240 -2.30 -4.13 -11.66
C ALA A 240 -2.71 -4.41 -10.20
N ALA A 241 -3.21 -3.39 -9.52
CA ALA A 241 -3.76 -3.52 -8.19
C ALA A 241 -4.78 -2.41 -7.90
N PRO A 242 -5.69 -2.61 -6.95
CA PRO A 242 -6.26 -1.49 -6.23
C PRO A 242 -5.17 -0.53 -5.77
N THR A 243 -5.52 0.74 -5.77
CA THR A 243 -4.66 1.85 -5.34
C THR A 243 -4.14 1.68 -3.90
N HIS A 244 -4.93 1.02 -3.07
CA HIS A 244 -4.63 0.67 -1.68
C HIS A 244 -5.42 -0.60 -1.33
N ALA A 245 -5.21 -1.19 -0.16
CA ALA A 245 -6.12 -2.21 0.37
C ALA A 245 -7.58 -1.73 0.29
N ILE A 246 -8.46 -2.59 -0.23
CA ILE A 246 -9.85 -2.22 -0.52
C ILE A 246 -10.58 -1.89 0.79
N PRO A 247 -11.11 -0.67 0.94
CA PRO A 247 -11.80 -0.23 2.15
C PRO A 247 -13.23 -0.79 2.25
N GLY A 248 -13.80 -0.72 3.47
CA GLY A 248 -15.07 -1.34 3.82
C GLY A 248 -16.33 -0.71 3.23
N ASP A 249 -16.21 0.31 2.39
CA ASP A 249 -17.31 1.01 1.70
C ASP A 249 -17.51 0.53 0.25
N VAL A 250 -16.66 -0.38 -0.23
CA VAL A 250 -16.76 -0.96 -1.58
C VAL A 250 -17.81 -2.08 -1.61
N PRO A 251 -18.77 -2.08 -2.56
CA PRO A 251 -19.71 -3.19 -2.74
C PRO A 251 -19.00 -4.49 -3.17
N PRO A 252 -19.33 -5.67 -2.61
CA PRO A 252 -18.74 -6.94 -3.02
C PRO A 252 -18.86 -7.24 -4.52
N GLU A 253 -19.96 -6.82 -5.15
CA GLU A 253 -20.18 -6.99 -6.59
C GLU A 253 -19.14 -6.24 -7.43
N ASN A 254 -18.70 -5.07 -6.96
CA ASN A 254 -17.66 -4.29 -7.61
C ASN A 254 -16.28 -4.91 -7.42
N VAL A 255 -16.01 -5.50 -6.23
CA VAL A 255 -14.80 -6.30 -6.00
C VAL A 255 -14.76 -7.48 -6.98
N LEU A 256 -15.86 -8.23 -7.10
CA LEU A 256 -15.94 -9.40 -7.98
C LEU A 256 -15.82 -9.01 -9.46
N ALA A 257 -16.41 -7.89 -9.87
CA ALA A 257 -16.29 -7.36 -11.23
C ALA A 257 -14.84 -7.03 -11.59
N MET A 258 -14.10 -6.39 -10.67
CA MET A 258 -12.67 -6.11 -10.85
C MET A 258 -11.86 -7.42 -10.90
N LEU A 259 -12.07 -8.33 -9.96
CA LEU A 259 -11.37 -9.62 -9.90
C LEU A 259 -11.60 -10.45 -11.17
N GLU A 260 -12.83 -10.48 -11.68
CA GLU A 260 -13.18 -11.17 -12.92
C GLU A 260 -12.32 -10.67 -14.08
N VAL A 261 -12.15 -9.35 -14.23
CA VAL A 261 -11.31 -8.75 -15.28
C VAL A 261 -9.84 -9.09 -15.07
N LEU A 262 -9.33 -8.96 -13.84
CA LEU A 262 -7.93 -9.25 -13.52
C LEU A 262 -7.57 -10.72 -13.78
N GLN A 263 -8.50 -11.64 -13.51
CA GLN A 263 -8.30 -13.08 -13.70
C GLN A 263 -8.51 -13.54 -15.15
N ARG A 264 -9.40 -12.88 -15.91
CA ARG A 264 -9.81 -13.30 -17.27
C ARG A 264 -9.26 -12.40 -18.38
N GLN A 265 -8.07 -11.84 -18.17
CA GLN A 265 -7.39 -11.04 -19.19
C GLN A 265 -7.21 -11.86 -20.48
N THR A 266 -7.56 -11.26 -21.62
CA THR A 266 -7.45 -11.87 -22.97
C THR A 266 -6.27 -11.31 -23.74
#